data_AF-A0A2S5GIT9-F1
#
_entry.id   AF-A0A2S5GIT9-F1
#
_cell.length_a   1.000
_cell.length_b   1.000
_cell.length_c   1.000
_cell.angle_alpha   90.00
_cell.angle_beta   90.00
_cell.angle_gamma   90.00
#
_symmetry.space_group_name_H-M   'P 1'
#
loop_
_entity.id
_entity.type
_entity.pdbx_description
1 polymer ?
#
loop_
_entity_poly.entity_id
_entity_poly.type
_entity_poly.pdbx_seq_one_letter_code
_entity_poly.pdbx_strand_id
1 'polypeptide(L)'
;MNKTKPGLVAIAFVALCGGGASHATTLPLEDARPWPEVETVQTLLRADAAAALADCRVPGICPSGRATAQPDEPTARQVDAIRVAAIYGSTRRLNVDVVINGALLRYRAGHQAPVAGAYSTRAYRLLAVEGACVHLRRDDLDHTACVDIGAATP
;
A
#
# COMPACT_ATOMS: atom_id res chain seq x y z
N MET A 1 -22.22 -45.14 -5.90
CA MET A 1 -23.58 -44.56 -6.02
C MET A 1 -23.73 -43.49 -4.97
N ASN A 2 -24.17 -42.28 -5.32
CA ASN A 2 -25.30 -41.57 -4.69
C ASN A 2 -25.59 -40.24 -5.42
N LYS A 3 -26.89 -40.01 -5.60
CA LYS A 3 -27.59 -39.17 -6.57
C LYS A 3 -27.50 -37.66 -6.32
N THR A 4 -27.50 -36.92 -7.42
CA THR A 4 -27.91 -35.51 -7.62
C THR A 4 -29.31 -35.16 -7.09
N LYS A 5 -29.54 -33.88 -6.73
CA LYS A 5 -30.45 -32.96 -7.47
C LYS A 5 -30.42 -31.50 -6.92
N PRO A 6 -30.54 -30.48 -7.80
CA PRO A 6 -30.66 -29.06 -7.44
C PRO A 6 -32.13 -28.61 -7.36
N GLY A 7 -32.42 -27.61 -6.52
CA GLY A 7 -33.73 -26.98 -6.37
C GLY A 7 -33.67 -25.49 -6.74
N LEU A 8 -34.39 -25.13 -7.80
CA LEU A 8 -34.58 -23.79 -8.34
C LEU A 8 -35.95 -23.29 -7.87
N VAL A 9 -36.03 -22.12 -7.25
CA VAL A 9 -37.30 -21.45 -6.90
C VAL A 9 -37.23 -20.01 -7.41
N ALA A 10 -38.02 -19.74 -8.45
CA ALA A 10 -38.29 -18.40 -8.95
C ALA A 10 -39.44 -17.79 -8.14
N ILE A 11 -39.27 -16.56 -7.67
CA ILE A 11 -40.35 -15.78 -7.05
C ILE A 11 -40.69 -14.64 -8.00
N ALA A 12 -41.91 -14.70 -8.56
CA ALA A 12 -42.52 -13.60 -9.29
C ALA A 12 -43.16 -12.63 -8.29
N PHE A 13 -42.81 -11.34 -8.39
CA PHE A 13 -43.51 -10.27 -7.69
C PHE A 13 -44.33 -9.47 -8.71
N VAL A 14 -45.65 -9.50 -8.54
CA VAL A 14 -46.60 -8.59 -9.18
C VAL A 14 -47.21 -7.76 -8.06
N ALA A 15 -47.18 -6.43 -8.17
CA ALA A 15 -48.09 -5.58 -7.42
C ALA A 15 -48.38 -4.27 -8.18
N LEU A 16 -49.67 -3.97 -8.20
CA LEU A 16 -50.43 -3.01 -9.00
C LEU A 16 -50.37 -1.55 -8.50
N CYS A 17 -50.59 -0.65 -9.47
CA CYS A 17 -51.46 0.55 -9.48
C CYS A 17 -51.37 1.66 -8.42
N GLY A 18 -51.48 2.90 -8.94
CA GLY A 18 -51.88 4.13 -8.24
C GLY A 18 -50.90 5.24 -8.61
N GLY A 19 -51.25 6.32 -9.29
CA GLY A 19 -52.48 7.11 -9.32
C GLY A 19 -52.00 8.55 -9.34
N GLY A 20 -52.01 9.19 -10.51
CA GLY A 20 -51.49 10.54 -10.69
C GLY A 20 -52.45 11.60 -10.18
N ALA A 21 -51.93 12.57 -9.43
CA ALA A 21 -52.27 14.00 -9.46
C ALA A 21 -51.53 14.71 -8.31
N SER A 22 -50.45 15.43 -8.63
CA SER A 22 -49.86 16.40 -7.71
C SER A 22 -50.01 17.78 -8.34
N HIS A 23 -50.97 18.56 -7.83
CA HIS A 23 -51.00 20.01 -8.03
C HIS A 23 -49.84 20.61 -7.25
N ALA A 24 -48.84 21.15 -7.94
CA ALA A 24 -47.78 21.92 -7.32
C ALA A 24 -48.08 23.42 -7.48
N THR A 25 -48.51 24.03 -6.38
CA THR A 25 -48.55 25.47 -6.18
C THR A 25 -47.13 26.02 -6.28
N THR A 26 -46.85 26.85 -7.27
CA THR A 26 -45.56 27.54 -7.42
C THR A 26 -45.55 28.76 -6.50
N LEU A 27 -44.74 28.72 -5.44
CA LEU A 27 -44.37 29.91 -4.68
C LEU A 27 -43.08 30.51 -5.26
N PRO A 28 -42.92 31.85 -5.28
CA PRO A 28 -41.70 32.47 -5.79
C PRO A 28 -40.56 32.22 -4.80
N LEU A 29 -39.50 31.54 -5.28
CA LEU A 29 -38.27 31.33 -4.53
C LEU A 29 -37.46 32.63 -4.58
N GLU A 30 -37.55 33.42 -3.52
CA GLU A 30 -36.70 34.59 -3.30
C GLU A 30 -35.23 34.14 -3.20
N ASP A 31 -34.35 34.84 -3.93
CA ASP A 31 -33.00 34.43 -4.31
C ASP A 31 -32.15 33.87 -3.16
N ALA A 32 -32.00 32.55 -3.15
CA ALA A 32 -30.87 31.91 -2.49
C ALA A 32 -29.60 32.45 -3.13
N ARG A 33 -28.82 33.23 -2.36
CA ARG A 33 -27.48 33.67 -2.78
C ARG A 33 -26.74 32.45 -3.33
N PRO A 34 -26.22 32.47 -4.57
CA PRO A 34 -25.54 31.31 -5.11
C PRO A 34 -24.35 31.04 -4.22
N TRP A 35 -24.34 29.86 -3.61
CA TRP A 35 -23.12 29.27 -3.04
C TRP A 35 -22.06 29.36 -4.14
N PRO A 36 -20.80 29.78 -3.87
CA PRO A 36 -19.82 29.98 -4.93
C PRO A 36 -19.70 28.68 -5.72
N GLU A 37 -20.32 28.68 -6.90
CA GLU A 37 -20.48 27.47 -7.67
C GLU A 37 -19.13 27.15 -8.26
N VAL A 38 -18.56 26.08 -7.70
CA VAL A 38 -17.57 25.20 -8.29
C VAL A 38 -16.16 25.80 -8.37
N GLU A 39 -15.38 25.65 -7.30
CA GLU A 39 -14.02 25.16 -7.53
C GLU A 39 -14.17 23.90 -8.39
N THR A 40 -13.78 24.00 -9.65
CA THR A 40 -13.93 22.87 -10.57
C THR A 40 -13.25 21.64 -9.95
N VAL A 41 -13.77 20.44 -10.24
CA VAL A 41 -13.10 19.20 -9.80
C VAL A 41 -11.62 19.22 -10.18
N GLN A 42 -11.27 19.82 -11.32
CA GLN A 42 -9.89 20.04 -11.75
C GLN A 42 -9.10 20.95 -10.81
N THR A 43 -9.71 22.02 -10.28
CA THR A 43 -9.09 22.90 -9.28
C THR A 43 -8.82 22.16 -7.98
N LEU A 44 -9.80 21.40 -7.48
CA LEU A 44 -9.65 20.57 -6.29
C LEU A 44 -8.56 19.50 -6.46
N LEU A 45 -8.56 18.79 -7.60
CA LEU A 45 -7.52 17.82 -7.93
C LEU A 45 -6.13 18.46 -8.04
N ARG A 46 -6.03 19.69 -8.57
CA ARG A 46 -4.76 20.42 -8.62
C ARG A 46 -4.29 20.82 -7.23
N ALA A 47 -5.20 21.23 -6.35
CA ALA A 47 -4.87 21.57 -4.97
C ALA A 47 -4.40 20.32 -4.19
N ASP A 48 -5.09 19.19 -4.36
CA ASP A 48 -4.72 17.91 -3.74
C ASP A 48 -3.34 17.42 -4.21
N ALA A 49 -3.09 17.46 -5.52
CA ALA A 49 -1.78 17.11 -6.06
C ALA A 49 -0.66 18.03 -5.58
N ALA A 50 -0.93 19.33 -5.41
CA ALA A 50 0.04 20.28 -4.87
C ALA A 50 0.36 20.00 -3.39
N ALA A 51 -0.65 19.66 -2.58
CA ALA A 51 -0.46 19.26 -1.19
C ALA A 51 0.39 17.98 -1.08
N ALA A 52 0.11 16.96 -1.91
CA ALA A 52 0.87 15.71 -1.91
C ALA A 52 2.34 15.90 -2.31
N LEU A 53 2.64 16.84 -3.22
CA LEU A 53 4.02 17.18 -3.58
C LEU A 53 4.74 17.99 -2.48
N ALA A 54 4.02 18.86 -1.78
CA ALA A 54 4.56 19.61 -0.65
C ALA A 54 4.95 18.69 0.53
N ASP A 55 4.15 17.65 0.77
CA ASP A 55 4.41 16.63 1.79
C ASP A 55 5.35 15.49 1.33
N CYS A 56 5.93 15.61 0.13
CA CYS A 56 6.81 14.58 -0.38
C CYS A 56 8.12 14.51 0.41
N ARG A 57 8.26 13.44 1.21
CA ARG A 57 9.46 13.13 2.02
C ARG A 57 10.37 12.08 1.39
N VAL A 58 10.11 11.66 0.15
CA VAL A 58 10.89 10.59 -0.51
C VAL A 58 12.24 11.13 -0.98
N PRO A 59 13.37 10.65 -0.41
CA PRO A 59 14.69 11.09 -0.84
C PRO A 59 14.94 10.73 -2.30
N GLY A 60 15.36 11.70 -3.11
CA GLY A 60 15.73 11.52 -4.53
C GLY A 60 14.60 11.67 -5.56
N ILE A 61 13.34 11.81 -5.13
CA ILE A 61 12.19 12.07 -6.03
C ILE A 61 11.71 13.53 -5.96
N CYS A 62 11.85 14.18 -4.80
CA CYS A 62 11.31 15.53 -4.58
C CYS A 62 12.40 16.61 -4.47
N PRO A 63 12.14 17.84 -4.97
CA PRO A 63 13.13 18.91 -5.01
C PRO A 63 13.51 19.33 -3.60
N SER A 64 14.79 19.17 -3.27
CA SER A 64 15.30 19.25 -1.90
C SER A 64 15.34 20.71 -1.42
N GLY A 65 14.35 21.11 -0.63
CA GLY A 65 14.46 22.28 0.23
C GLY A 65 15.55 22.03 1.27
N ARG A 66 16.69 22.71 1.10
CA ARG A 66 17.83 22.90 2.03
C ARG A 66 18.17 21.69 2.90
N ALA A 67 19.16 20.93 2.43
CA ALA A 67 19.83 19.89 3.20
C ALA A 67 20.30 20.41 4.57
N THR A 68 19.56 20.06 5.62
CA THR A 68 20.12 19.96 6.97
C THR A 68 20.93 18.67 7.01
N ALA A 69 22.25 18.83 6.97
CA ALA A 69 23.19 17.77 7.30
C ALA A 69 22.86 17.23 8.69
N GLN A 70 22.48 15.96 8.74
CA GLN A 70 22.29 15.23 9.99
C GLN A 70 23.68 14.89 10.54
N PRO A 71 23.92 14.99 11.86
CA PRO A 71 25.21 14.68 12.43
C PRO A 71 25.46 13.17 12.35
N ASP A 72 26.60 12.82 11.75
CA ASP A 72 27.23 11.51 11.87
C ASP A 72 27.67 11.31 13.32
N GLU A 73 27.24 10.22 13.94
CA GLU A 73 27.82 9.72 15.19
C GLU A 73 27.59 8.19 15.30
N PRO A 74 28.43 7.46 16.05
CA PRO A 74 29.77 7.02 15.69
C PRO A 74 29.78 5.55 15.25
N THR A 75 30.83 5.15 14.54
CA THR A 75 31.10 3.81 13.98
C THR A 75 31.02 2.66 15.01
N ALA A 76 29.81 2.19 15.28
CA ALA A 76 29.54 0.85 15.77
C ALA A 76 29.50 -0.12 14.57
N ARG A 77 29.83 -1.40 14.79
CA ARG A 77 29.74 -2.51 13.80
C ARG A 77 28.70 -2.19 12.73
N GLN A 78 29.12 -1.99 11.48
CA GLN A 78 28.25 -1.52 10.40
C GLN A 78 27.01 -2.43 10.33
N VAL A 79 25.91 -1.95 10.92
CA VAL A 79 24.65 -2.67 10.91
C VAL A 79 24.09 -2.48 9.52
N ASP A 80 23.98 -3.57 8.78
CA ASP A 80 23.36 -3.53 7.47
C ASP A 80 21.95 -2.93 7.55
N ALA A 81 21.67 -2.00 6.66
CA ALA A 81 20.34 -1.44 6.52
C ALA A 81 19.46 -2.44 5.76
N ILE A 82 18.66 -3.22 6.51
CA ILE A 82 17.76 -4.25 5.97
C ILE A 82 16.32 -3.75 6.08
N ARG A 83 15.61 -3.67 4.95
CA ARG A 83 14.19 -3.29 4.89
C ARG A 83 13.42 -4.26 4.02
N VAL A 84 12.23 -4.68 4.45
CA VAL A 84 11.32 -5.48 3.61
C VAL A 84 10.49 -4.53 2.76
N ALA A 85 10.65 -4.59 1.45
CA ALA A 85 9.89 -3.77 0.51
C ALA A 85 8.52 -4.37 0.22
N ALA A 86 8.43 -5.70 0.09
CA ALA A 86 7.16 -6.39 -0.14
C ALA A 86 7.22 -7.87 0.24
N ILE A 87 6.06 -8.41 0.65
CA ILE A 87 5.79 -9.84 0.76
C ILE A 87 4.56 -10.13 -0.07
N TYR A 88 4.66 -11.03 -1.04
CA TYR A 88 3.58 -11.25 -2.01
C TYR A 88 3.59 -12.65 -2.63
N GLY A 89 2.46 -13.04 -3.19
CA GLY A 89 2.25 -14.35 -3.82
C GLY A 89 1.23 -15.20 -3.07
N SER A 90 1.27 -16.51 -3.29
CA SER A 90 0.38 -17.47 -2.65
C SER A 90 1.12 -18.35 -1.66
N THR A 91 0.40 -19.11 -0.84
CA THR A 91 0.97 -20.03 0.16
C THR A 91 2.01 -21.00 -0.40
N ARG A 92 1.93 -21.38 -1.69
CA ARG A 92 2.91 -22.28 -2.33
C ARG A 92 4.08 -21.55 -3.01
N ARG A 93 3.95 -20.25 -3.24
CA ARG A 93 4.94 -19.43 -3.98
C ARG A 93 5.00 -18.03 -3.38
N LEU A 94 5.38 -17.95 -2.11
CA LEU A 94 5.58 -16.69 -1.42
C LEU A 94 6.96 -16.12 -1.79
N ASN A 95 6.95 -14.90 -2.33
CA ASN A 95 8.16 -14.15 -2.67
C ASN A 95 8.27 -12.95 -1.73
N VAL A 96 9.50 -12.55 -1.48
CA VAL A 96 9.83 -11.42 -0.62
C VAL A 96 10.86 -10.57 -1.33
N ASP A 97 10.57 -9.28 -1.45
CA ASP A 97 11.53 -8.29 -1.90
C ASP A 97 12.14 -7.59 -0.69
N VAL A 98 13.47 -7.70 -0.54
CA VAL A 98 14.24 -7.14 0.58
C VAL A 98 15.28 -6.19 0.03
N VAL A 99 15.36 -4.99 0.60
CA VAL A 99 16.40 -4.01 0.31
C VAL A 99 17.48 -4.13 1.38
N ILE A 100 18.70 -4.47 0.97
CA ILE A 100 19.87 -4.59 1.85
C ILE A 100 20.93 -3.60 1.38
N ASN A 101 21.25 -2.61 2.20
CA ASN A 101 22.20 -1.53 1.87
C ASN A 101 21.89 -0.86 0.51
N GLY A 102 20.60 -0.73 0.17
CA GLY A 102 20.13 -0.15 -1.09
C GLY A 102 20.02 -1.13 -2.27
N ALA A 103 20.52 -2.36 -2.15
CA ALA A 103 20.36 -3.40 -3.17
C ALA A 103 19.06 -4.17 -2.99
N LEU A 104 18.22 -4.23 -4.03
CA LEU A 104 16.99 -5.02 -4.02
C LEU A 104 17.31 -6.49 -4.34
N LEU A 105 17.01 -7.37 -3.39
CA LEU A 105 17.12 -8.81 -3.50
C LEU A 105 15.75 -9.47 -3.38
N ARG A 106 15.49 -10.44 -4.24
CA ARG A 106 14.25 -11.23 -4.19
C ARG A 106 14.54 -12.59 -3.59
N TYR A 107 13.81 -12.93 -2.54
CA TYR A 107 13.81 -14.25 -1.92
C TYR A 107 12.50 -14.98 -2.20
N ARG A 108 12.53 -16.30 -2.03
CA ARG A 108 11.36 -17.16 -2.09
C ARG A 108 11.33 -18.05 -0.86
N ALA A 109 10.17 -18.19 -0.23
CA ALA A 109 10.00 -19.11 0.90
C ALA A 109 10.45 -20.52 0.52
N GLY A 110 11.24 -21.16 1.39
CA GLY A 110 11.87 -22.46 1.14
C GLY A 110 13.22 -22.41 0.42
N HIS A 111 13.65 -21.25 -0.09
CA HIS A 111 15.00 -21.04 -0.64
C HIS A 111 15.80 -20.12 0.28
N GLN A 112 17.00 -20.56 0.65
CA GLN A 112 17.87 -19.77 1.51
C GLN A 112 18.57 -18.63 0.74
N ALA A 113 19.00 -18.88 -0.49
CA ALA A 113 19.63 -17.87 -1.32
C ALA A 113 18.59 -16.98 -2.04
N PRO A 114 18.93 -15.71 -2.35
CA PRO A 114 18.07 -14.90 -3.19
C PRO A 114 17.94 -15.53 -4.59
N VAL A 115 16.73 -15.48 -5.13
CA VAL A 115 16.38 -16.00 -6.46
C VAL A 115 16.53 -14.95 -7.57
N ALA A 116 16.65 -13.66 -7.21
CA ALA A 116 16.99 -12.57 -8.13
C ALA A 116 17.62 -11.39 -7.38
N GLY A 117 18.28 -10.50 -8.14
CA GLY A 117 18.99 -9.32 -7.63
C GLY A 117 20.51 -9.45 -7.71
N ALA A 118 21.21 -8.36 -7.40
CA ALA A 118 22.68 -8.34 -7.42
C ALA A 118 23.24 -9.18 -6.26
N TYR A 119 23.55 -10.44 -6.55
CA TYR A 119 24.07 -11.39 -5.58
C TYR A 119 25.49 -11.00 -5.17
N SER A 120 25.72 -10.84 -3.86
CA SER A 120 27.06 -10.78 -3.29
C SER A 120 27.44 -12.15 -2.72
N THR A 121 28.74 -12.45 -2.67
CA THR A 121 29.26 -13.69 -2.05
C THR A 121 28.96 -13.79 -0.54
N ARG A 122 28.46 -12.72 0.07
CA ARG A 122 28.00 -12.65 1.47
C ARG A 122 26.51 -12.32 1.58
N ALA A 123 25.70 -12.86 0.67
CA ALA A 123 24.26 -12.70 0.73
C ALA A 123 23.68 -13.31 2.01
N TYR A 124 22.68 -12.64 2.58
CA TYR A 124 21.88 -13.15 3.68
C TYR A 124 21.13 -14.42 3.25
N ARG A 125 21.02 -15.38 4.17
CA ARG A 125 20.19 -16.58 3.99
C ARG A 125 18.79 -16.34 4.55
N LEU A 126 17.74 -16.60 3.77
CA LEU A 126 16.36 -16.60 4.28
C LEU A 126 16.12 -17.85 5.12
N LEU A 127 15.74 -17.64 6.38
CA LEU A 127 15.35 -18.71 7.31
C LEU A 127 13.85 -18.95 7.28
N ALA A 128 13.06 -17.88 7.43
CA ALA A 128 11.61 -17.96 7.52
C ALA A 128 10.94 -16.64 7.11
N VAL A 129 9.65 -16.73 6.76
CA VAL A 129 8.75 -15.60 6.55
C VAL A 129 7.56 -15.81 7.47
N GLU A 130 7.33 -14.87 8.39
CA GLU A 130 6.33 -14.97 9.45
C GLU A 130 5.48 -13.70 9.46
N GLY A 131 4.23 -13.82 9.01
CA GLY A 131 3.33 -12.67 8.88
C GLY A 131 3.91 -11.59 7.98
N ALA A 132 4.17 -10.42 8.56
CA ALA A 132 4.76 -9.26 7.89
C ALA A 132 6.30 -9.18 8.03
N CYS A 133 6.94 -10.18 8.64
CA CYS A 133 8.36 -10.16 8.97
C CYS A 133 9.14 -11.30 8.29
N VAL A 134 10.43 -11.08 8.10
CA VAL A 134 11.37 -12.05 7.54
C VAL A 134 12.54 -12.25 8.47
N HIS A 135 12.98 -13.50 8.58
CA HIS A 135 14.13 -13.90 9.37
C HIS A 135 15.27 -14.27 8.42
N LEU A 136 16.40 -13.58 8.57
CA LEU A 136 17.58 -13.69 7.74
C LEU A 136 18.79 -14.08 8.61
N ARG A 137 19.75 -14.82 8.04
CA ARG A 137 21.01 -15.14 8.71
C ARG A 137 22.23 -14.78 7.87
N ARG A 138 23.23 -14.17 8.50
CA ARG A 138 24.56 -13.96 7.92
C ARG A 138 25.61 -14.12 9.02
N ASP A 139 26.67 -14.86 8.74
CA ASP A 139 27.79 -15.06 9.67
C ASP A 139 27.34 -15.44 11.10
N ASP A 140 26.36 -16.36 11.19
CA ASP A 140 25.70 -16.82 12.42
C ASP A 140 24.91 -15.79 13.22
N LEU A 141 24.72 -14.59 12.67
CA LEU A 141 23.83 -13.57 13.21
C LEU A 141 22.46 -13.65 12.55
N ASP A 142 21.42 -13.69 13.39
CA ASP A 142 20.03 -13.61 12.98
C ASP A 142 19.57 -12.16 12.92
N HIS A 143 18.84 -11.84 11.86
CA HIS A 143 18.27 -10.53 11.60
C HIS A 143 16.80 -10.69 11.29
N THR A 144 15.98 -9.86 11.92
CA THR A 144 14.55 -9.79 11.63
C THR A 144 14.23 -8.43 11.04
N ALA A 145 13.51 -8.41 9.92
CA ALA A 145 13.01 -7.19 9.31
C ALA A 145 11.54 -7.36 8.96
N CYS A 146 10.74 -6.34 9.19
CA CYS A 146 9.31 -6.35 8.90
C CYS A 146 8.98 -5.36 7.79
N VAL A 147 7.83 -5.56 7.14
CA VAL A 147 7.26 -4.59 6.23
C VAL A 147 6.98 -3.31 7.02
N ASP A 148 7.60 -2.22 6.59
CA ASP A 148 7.31 -0.90 7.15
C ASP A 148 6.03 -0.36 6.51
N ILE A 149 4.91 -0.58 7.18
CA ILE A 149 3.63 0.01 6.80
C ILE A 149 3.61 1.41 7.39
N GLY A 150 4.38 2.30 6.76
CA GLY A 150 4.60 3.71 7.10
C GLY A 150 3.96 4.12 8.42
N ALA A 151 4.65 3.88 9.53
CA ALA A 151 4.23 4.42 10.81
C ALA A 151 4.18 5.95 10.67
N ALA A 152 2.98 6.48 10.46
CA ALA A 152 2.70 7.89 10.56
C ALA A 152 3.06 8.30 11.99
N THR A 153 4.24 8.90 12.13
CA THR A 153 4.67 9.49 13.39
C THR A 153 3.71 10.65 13.68
N PRO A 154 3.08 10.69 14.87
CA PRO A 154 2.13 11.75 15.22
C PRO A 154 2.77 13.13 15.28
#